data_AF-A0A2V9W601-F1
#
_entry.id   AF-A0A2V9W601-F1
#
_cell.length_a   1.000
_cell.length_b   1.000
_cell.length_c   1.000
_cell.angle_alpha   90.00
_cell.angle_beta   90.00
_cell.angle_gamma   90.00
#
_symmetry.space_group_name_H-M   'P 1'
#
loop_
_entity.id
_entity.type
_entity.pdbx_description
1 polymer ?
#
loop_
_entity_poly.entity_id
_entity_poly.type
_entity_poly.pdbx_seq_one_letter_code
_entity_poly.pdbx_strand_id
1 'polypeptide(L)'
;MKTVLPPRCRCAPWARFGLLCAIFVALFGGFSRAQDSDPPPKKILLLYSFDNEEGIYTGFDRVFRSELRSGSRDRVEFYTEYLDLVRFPTPAHAANLAKLLKLKFA
;
A
#
# COMPACT_ATOMS: atom_id res chain seq x y z
N MET A 1 40.23 56.21 37.62
CA MET A 1 39.46 54.96 37.44
C MET A 1 39.15 54.80 35.96
N LYS A 2 39.73 53.79 35.29
CA LYS A 2 39.42 53.46 33.88
C LYS A 2 39.00 51.99 33.84
N THR A 3 37.74 51.73 33.50
CA THR A 3 37.16 50.39 33.35
C THR A 3 37.43 49.87 31.94
N VAL A 4 38.06 48.70 31.85
CA VAL A 4 38.32 47.98 30.59
C VAL A 4 37.19 46.96 30.37
N LEU A 5 36.51 47.04 29.23
CA LEU A 5 35.48 46.10 28.78
C LEU A 5 36.11 44.98 27.92
N PRO A 6 35.58 43.74 27.92
CA PRO A 6 36.14 42.63 27.17
C PRO A 6 35.72 42.65 25.68
N PRO A 7 36.51 42.01 24.79
CA PRO A 7 36.20 41.95 23.37
C PRO A 7 35.01 41.01 23.12
N ARG A 8 33.97 41.54 22.47
CA ARG A 8 32.88 40.73 21.93
C ARG A 8 33.40 39.96 20.70
N CYS A 9 33.60 38.65 20.85
CA CYS A 9 33.82 37.74 19.73
C CYS A 9 32.62 37.81 18.76
N ARG A 10 32.85 38.39 17.58
CA ARG A 10 31.89 38.37 16.47
C ARG A 10 31.95 36.99 15.83
N CYS A 11 31.09 36.07 16.28
CA CYS A 11 30.88 34.80 15.59
C CYS A 11 30.23 35.06 14.22
N ALA A 12 30.90 34.61 13.16
CA ALA A 12 30.60 34.89 11.77
C ALA A 12 29.17 34.47 11.36
N PRO A 13 28.49 35.25 10.50
CA PRO A 13 27.13 34.96 10.03
C PRO A 13 27.04 33.67 9.19
N TRP A 14 28.17 33.16 8.69
CA TRP A 14 28.23 31.92 7.91
C TRP A 14 27.99 30.66 8.74
N ALA A 15 28.31 30.68 10.04
CA ALA A 15 28.01 29.56 10.93
C ALA A 15 26.49 29.35 11.11
N ARG A 16 25.72 30.45 11.08
CA ARG A 16 24.25 30.42 11.19
C ARG A 16 23.58 29.91 9.92
N PHE A 17 24.13 30.26 8.75
CA PHE A 17 23.66 29.73 7.47
C PHE A 17 23.93 28.23 7.32
N GLY A 18 25.12 27.75 7.74
CA GLY A 18 25.45 26.32 7.75
C GLY A 18 24.50 25.51 8.64
N LEU A 19 24.16 26.04 9.82
CA LEU A 19 23.20 25.41 10.73
C LEU A 19 21.79 25.34 10.13
N LEU A 20 21.33 26.42 9.49
CA LEU A 20 20.01 26.44 8.85
C LEU A 20 19.92 25.46 7.68
N CYS A 21 20.95 25.37 6.83
CA CYS A 21 20.98 24.38 5.76
C CYS A 21 21.01 22.94 6.30
N ALA A 22 21.75 22.68 7.38
CA ALA A 22 21.78 21.36 8.01
C ALA A 22 20.41 20.94 8.58
N ILE A 23 19.69 21.88 9.21
CA ILE A 23 18.31 21.65 9.70
C ILE A 23 17.35 21.42 8.54
N PHE A 24 17.48 22.19 7.45
CA PHE A 24 16.64 22.03 6.27
C PHE A 24 16.87 20.67 5.58
N VAL A 25 18.12 20.23 5.47
CA VAL A 25 18.45 18.88 4.96
C VAL A 25 17.99 17.78 5.91
N ALA A 26 18.00 17.99 7.23
CA ALA A 26 17.47 17.01 8.18
C ALA A 26 15.93 16.91 8.14
N LEU A 27 15.23 18.04 7.93
CA LEU A 27 13.77 18.08 7.84
C LEU A 27 13.24 17.57 6.49
N PHE A 28 13.98 17.78 5.40
CA PHE A 28 13.54 17.42 4.04
C PHE A 28 14.30 16.25 3.40
N GLY A 29 15.41 15.79 4.00
CA GLY A 29 16.25 14.69 3.50
C GLY A 29 15.75 13.30 3.87
N GLY A 30 14.65 13.18 4.61
CA GLY A 30 14.02 11.92 5.00
C GLY A 30 13.17 11.28 3.90
N PHE A 31 13.59 11.31 2.63
CA PHE A 31 13.00 10.41 1.64
C PHE A 31 13.70 9.06 1.75
N SER A 32 13.34 8.28 2.78
CA SER A 32 13.62 6.85 2.79
C SER A 32 12.92 6.27 1.56
N ARG A 33 13.68 6.03 0.49
CA ARG A 33 13.26 5.13 -0.57
C ARG A 33 13.20 3.73 0.04
N ALA A 34 12.04 3.39 0.59
CA ALA A 34 11.67 2.00 0.76
C ALA A 34 11.60 1.40 -0.65
N GLN A 35 12.72 0.84 -1.12
CA GLN A 35 12.67 -0.10 -2.22
C GLN A 35 11.99 -1.33 -1.63
N ASP A 36 10.70 -1.46 -1.93
CA ASP A 36 9.89 -2.64 -1.62
C ASP A 36 10.51 -3.80 -2.41
N SER A 37 11.55 -4.40 -1.82
CA SER A 37 12.27 -5.57 -2.34
C SER A 37 11.53 -6.87 -2.03
N ASP A 38 10.34 -6.76 -1.45
CA ASP A 38 9.50 -7.90 -1.18
C ASP A 38 9.05 -8.55 -2.51
N PRO A 39 9.00 -9.89 -2.55
CA PRO A 39 8.47 -10.58 -3.70
C PRO A 39 7.04 -10.08 -4.00
N PRO A 40 6.65 -10.03 -5.28
CA PRO A 40 5.32 -9.55 -5.65
C PRO A 40 4.25 -10.36 -4.92
N PRO A 41 3.17 -9.71 -4.46
CA PRO A 41 2.13 -10.36 -3.70
C PRO A 41 1.44 -11.44 -4.53
N LYS A 42 1.03 -12.51 -3.85
CA LYS A 42 0.15 -13.51 -4.44
C LYS A 42 -1.25 -12.91 -4.60
N LYS A 43 -1.71 -12.80 -5.85
CA LYS A 43 -3.04 -12.29 -6.18
C LYS A 43 -4.05 -13.43 -6.22
N ILE A 44 -5.19 -13.28 -5.54
CA ILE A 44 -6.27 -14.27 -5.48
C ILE A 44 -7.59 -13.59 -5.86
N LEU A 45 -8.27 -14.11 -6.88
CA LEU A 45 -9.58 -13.64 -7.32
C LEU A 45 -10.69 -14.55 -6.75
N LEU A 46 -11.60 -13.94 -5.99
CA LEU A 46 -12.81 -14.57 -5.45
C LEU A 46 -14.00 -14.26 -6.36
N LEU A 47 -14.73 -15.29 -6.78
CA LEU A 47 -15.89 -15.19 -7.65
C LEU A 47 -17.14 -15.65 -6.88
N TYR A 48 -18.12 -14.76 -6.75
CA TYR A 48 -19.41 -15.07 -6.13
C TYR A 48 -20.49 -15.13 -7.20
N SER A 49 -21.47 -16.01 -7.05
CA SER A 49 -22.58 -16.17 -7.99
C SER A 49 -23.74 -15.18 -7.76
N PHE A 50 -23.67 -14.36 -6.71
CA PHE A 50 -24.64 -13.34 -6.36
C PHE A 50 -23.99 -12.33 -5.41
N ASP A 51 -24.57 -11.13 -5.33
CA ASP A 51 -24.06 -10.06 -4.47
C ASP A 51 -24.11 -10.46 -2.99
N ASN A 52 -23.15 -10.00 -2.21
CA ASN A 52 -23.01 -10.28 -0.77
C ASN A 52 -23.89 -9.33 0.08
N GLU A 53 -25.03 -8.91 -0.44
CA GLU A 53 -25.97 -8.00 0.22
C GLU A 53 -26.53 -8.61 1.53
N GLU A 54 -26.58 -9.94 1.64
CA GLU A 54 -27.21 -10.61 2.78
C GLU A 54 -26.24 -11.24 3.79
N GLY A 55 -24.93 -10.99 3.65
CA GLY A 55 -23.95 -11.40 4.65
C GLY A 55 -23.80 -12.92 4.84
N ILE A 56 -24.47 -13.74 4.02
CA ILE A 56 -24.47 -15.22 4.07
C ILE A 56 -23.04 -15.77 4.08
N TYR A 57 -22.13 -15.11 3.36
CA TYR A 57 -20.73 -15.54 3.28
C TYR A 57 -19.78 -14.76 4.16
N THR A 58 -20.21 -13.74 4.91
CA THR A 58 -19.29 -12.87 5.67
C THR A 58 -18.41 -13.61 6.67
N GLY A 59 -19.00 -14.57 7.41
CA GLY A 59 -18.26 -15.42 8.34
C GLY A 59 -17.25 -16.33 7.64
N PHE A 60 -17.70 -16.97 6.54
CA PHE A 60 -16.85 -17.81 5.70
C PHE A 60 -15.69 -17.01 5.08
N ASP A 61 -15.99 -15.87 4.45
CA ASP A 61 -15.03 -14.98 3.82
C ASP A 61 -13.92 -14.55 4.76
N ARG A 62 -14.30 -14.16 5.98
CA ARG A 62 -13.34 -13.72 6.99
C ARG A 62 -12.38 -14.84 7.36
N VAL A 63 -12.91 -16.03 7.65
CA VAL A 63 -12.10 -17.20 8.01
C VAL A 63 -11.23 -17.61 6.82
N PHE A 64 -11.80 -17.73 5.64
CA PHE A 64 -11.10 -18.10 4.41
C PHE A 64 -9.93 -17.18 4.08
N ARG A 65 -10.16 -15.86 4.10
CA ARG A 65 -9.09 -14.86 3.85
C ARG A 65 -8.03 -14.88 4.95
N SER A 66 -8.43 -15.14 6.20
CA SER A 66 -7.51 -15.26 7.33
C SER A 66 -6.59 -16.48 7.17
N GLU A 67 -7.15 -17.64 6.86
CA GLU A 67 -6.39 -18.88 6.67
C GLU A 67 -5.43 -18.80 5.47
N LEU A 68 -5.86 -18.17 4.38
CA LEU A 68 -4.97 -17.97 3.22
C LEU A 68 -3.82 -17.00 3.51
N ARG A 69 -4.04 -16.01 4.39
CA ARG A 69 -2.98 -15.10 4.83
C ARG A 69 -2.04 -15.77 5.82
N SER A 70 -2.55 -16.53 6.78
CA SER A 70 -1.72 -17.21 7.78
C SER A 70 -0.88 -18.34 7.18
N GLY A 71 -1.40 -19.03 6.17
CA GLY A 71 -0.70 -20.12 5.48
C GLY A 71 0.29 -19.68 4.40
N SER A 72 0.34 -18.39 4.05
CA SER A 72 1.24 -17.89 3.01
C SER A 72 2.43 -17.15 3.60
N ARG A 73 3.63 -17.46 3.10
CA ARG A 73 4.84 -16.70 3.44
C ARG A 73 4.87 -15.33 2.75
N ASP A 74 4.19 -15.21 1.62
CA ASP A 74 4.15 -14.00 0.80
C ASP A 74 2.89 -13.16 1.11
N ARG A 75 2.95 -11.87 0.81
CA ARG A 75 1.77 -10.99 0.92
C ARG A 75 0.66 -11.50 -0.01
N VAL A 76 -0.55 -11.64 0.51
CA VAL A 76 -1.72 -12.06 -0.27
C VAL A 76 -2.66 -10.88 -0.52
N GLU A 77 -2.94 -10.61 -1.79
CA GLU A 77 -3.89 -9.61 -2.25
C GLU A 77 -5.14 -10.27 -2.81
N PHE A 78 -6.32 -9.84 -2.34
CA PHE A 78 -7.59 -10.41 -2.73
C PHE A 78 -8.37 -9.46 -3.63
N TYR A 79 -8.95 -10.01 -4.69
CA TYR A 79 -9.91 -9.35 -5.57
C TYR A 79 -11.25 -10.08 -5.47
N THR A 80 -12.35 -9.37 -5.69
CA THR A 80 -13.68 -9.93 -5.58
C THR A 80 -14.53 -9.47 -6.75
N GLU A 81 -15.16 -10.42 -7.42
CA GLU A 81 -16.11 -10.16 -8.50
C GLU A 81 -17.40 -10.95 -8.26
N TYR A 82 -18.51 -10.32 -8.62
CA TYR A 82 -19.84 -10.89 -8.53
C TYR A 82 -20.31 -11.25 -9.94
N LEU A 83 -20.69 -12.50 -10.13
CA LEU A 83 -21.12 -13.07 -11.38
C LEU A 83 -22.62 -13.27 -11.33
N ASP A 84 -23.35 -12.65 -12.25
CA ASP A 84 -24.78 -12.90 -12.39
C ASP A 84 -25.03 -14.12 -13.29
N LEU A 85 -24.78 -15.31 -12.72
CA LEU A 85 -24.94 -16.57 -13.44
C LEU A 85 -26.41 -16.89 -13.73
N VAL A 86 -27.34 -16.29 -12.98
CA VAL A 86 -28.78 -16.49 -13.17
C VAL A 86 -29.25 -15.76 -14.42
N ARG A 87 -28.81 -14.51 -14.64
CA ARG A 87 -29.19 -13.74 -15.83
C ARG A 87 -28.53 -14.25 -17.11
N PHE A 88 -27.33 -14.86 -17.01
CA PHE A 88 -26.56 -15.28 -18.18
C PHE A 88 -26.08 -16.73 -18.10
N PRO A 89 -26.99 -17.73 -18.19
CA PRO A 89 -26.66 -19.14 -17.98
C PRO A 89 -25.94 -19.80 -19.16
N THR A 90 -25.63 -19.07 -20.24
CA THR A 90 -25.13 -19.68 -21.48
C THR A 90 -23.64 -20.03 -21.38
N PRO A 91 -23.20 -21.20 -21.91
CA PRO A 91 -21.78 -21.57 -21.92
C PRO A 91 -20.89 -20.56 -22.66
N ALA A 92 -21.42 -19.95 -23.72
CA ALA A 92 -20.72 -18.91 -24.46
C ALA A 92 -20.44 -17.66 -23.60
N HIS A 93 -21.40 -17.27 -22.76
CA HIS A 93 -21.21 -16.16 -21.83
C HIS A 93 -20.14 -16.48 -20.78
N ALA A 94 -20.17 -17.69 -20.19
CA ALA A 94 -19.15 -18.14 -19.25
C ALA A 94 -17.73 -18.12 -19.86
N ALA A 95 -17.59 -18.56 -21.11
CA ALA A 95 -16.31 -18.53 -21.83
C ALA A 95 -15.79 -17.10 -22.06
N ASN A 96 -16.68 -16.19 -22.48
CA ASN A 96 -16.34 -14.79 -22.68
C ASN A 96 -15.98 -14.08 -21.36
N LEU A 97 -16.72 -14.37 -20.30
CA LEU A 97 -16.46 -13.85 -18.96
C LEU A 97 -15.10 -14.31 -18.43
N ALA A 98 -14.77 -15.60 -18.60
CA ALA A 98 -13.46 -16.13 -18.23
C ALA A 98 -12.32 -15.42 -19.00
N LYS A 99 -12.51 -15.13 -20.29
CA LYS A 99 -11.55 -14.37 -21.09
C LYS A 99 -11.40 -12.94 -20.57
N LEU A 100 -12.51 -12.27 -20.25
CA LEU A 100 -12.50 -10.92 -19.70
C LEU A 100 -11.76 -10.85 -18.36
N LEU A 101 -12.05 -11.78 -17.44
CA LEU A 101 -11.42 -11.81 -16.12
C LEU A 101 -9.91 -12.06 -16.21
N LYS A 102 -9.47 -12.95 -17.12
CA LYS A 102 -8.04 -13.15 -17.39
C LYS A 102 -7.37 -11.87 -17.87
N LEU A 103 -8.02 -11.10 -18.75
CA LEU A 103 -7.46 -9.84 -19.22
C LEU A 103 -7.42 -8.76 -18.12
N LYS A 104 -8.42 -8.73 -17.23
CA LYS A 104 -8.51 -7.75 -16.14
C LYS A 104 -7.48 -7.97 -15.04
N PHE A 105 -7.10 -9.22 -14.78
CA PHE A 105 -6.29 -9.61 -13.62
C PHE A 105 -4.98 -10.33 -13.96
N ALA A 106 -4.57 -10.33 -15.24
CA ALA A 106 -3.26 -10.83 -15.70
C ALA A 106 -2.08 -9.99 -15.17
#